data_AF-A0AAW0G5H7-F1
#
_entry.id   AF-A0AAW0G5H7-F1
#
_cell.length_a   1.000
_cell.length_b   1.000
_cell.length_c   1.000
_cell.angle_alpha   90.00
_cell.angle_beta   90.00
_cell.angle_gamma   90.00
#
_symmetry.space_group_name_H-M   'P 1'
#
loop_
_entity.id
_entity.type
_entity.pdbx_description
1 polymer ?
#
loop_
_entity_poly.entity_id
_entity_poly.type
_entity_poly.pdbx_seq_one_letter_code
_entity_poly.pdbx_strand_id
1 'polypeptide(L)'
;MILLTLLPVLLISRSLAQDYSIPSQWVNTTSSLSRSDRIRLSSDVLATFTPLYNSTDGIIPTLFFNENAELSIATAIYDSLVDGESNYNAYKQRFSLVTSFLPPQSPPSAVEDLWWGIAAVEAFKAYNDTYFLDNAISIWKTYRPLVVTQSDADNGYYAERNVSFPSTCNGGEVTPDYMNDAHEDLRFQRGRRNRCILMRGLYRHWTHSPKDSEISKLIKAFLLVQYNNLQNNAQYNAIWYSTDWRGPPVPSLVPRGQLDAFDVLNFAIGVEGEPDLPTTSSSMSTNVEPTNTPSPKSITTKHTLSLGPIVGGTIGGFVLVAIAILVFVIRYRRRARNHRNNYLPRDNVERETVVINENGFVRPNQHPFVEPFPPLFPALDLPNSSKLRNEFQHTSATPAAVVHDPPQPPSSRPPTSPPATEEPQAEHRARSILSHSIPSSAPPEYQTVVS
;
A
#
# COMPACT_ATOMS: atom_id res chain seq x y z
N MET A 1 24.98 19.73 -43.36
CA MET A 1 23.61 20.10 -42.90
C MET A 1 22.62 18.95 -42.94
N ILE A 2 22.51 18.16 -44.03
CA ILE A 2 21.52 17.06 -44.17
C ILE A 2 21.56 16.02 -43.01
N LEU A 3 22.71 15.80 -42.37
CA LEU A 3 22.81 14.87 -41.23
C LEU A 3 22.12 15.37 -39.94
N LEU A 4 21.89 16.69 -39.80
CA LEU A 4 21.23 17.25 -38.61
C LEU A 4 19.70 17.12 -38.66
N THR A 5 19.10 17.03 -39.85
CA THR A 5 17.64 16.98 -40.04
C THR A 5 17.05 15.57 -39.88
N LEU A 6 17.88 14.52 -39.89
CA LEU A 6 17.44 13.13 -39.69
C LEU A 6 17.45 12.68 -38.22
N LEU A 7 18.14 13.41 -37.34
CA LEU A 7 18.22 13.10 -35.91
C LEU A 7 16.86 13.13 -35.19
N PRO A 8 15.96 14.13 -35.38
CA PRO A 8 14.66 14.11 -34.71
C PRO A 8 13.72 12.99 -35.20
N VAL A 9 13.88 12.51 -36.43
CA VAL A 9 13.06 11.41 -36.98
C VAL A 9 13.48 10.05 -36.39
N LEU A 10 14.76 9.85 -36.10
CA LEU A 10 15.27 8.69 -35.36
C LEU A 10 15.00 8.76 -33.85
N LEU A 11 14.69 9.95 -33.33
CA LEU A 11 14.24 10.19 -31.95
C LEU A 11 12.71 10.22 -31.81
N ILE A 12 11.96 9.86 -32.87
CA ILE A 12 10.63 9.24 -32.72
C ILE A 12 10.84 7.84 -32.14
N SER A 13 11.31 7.85 -30.90
CA SER A 13 11.47 6.72 -30.02
C SER A 13 10.11 6.06 -29.98
N ARG A 14 10.04 4.77 -30.29
CA ARG A 14 8.79 4.02 -30.09
C ARG A 14 8.46 4.13 -28.62
N SER A 15 7.45 4.94 -28.28
CA SER A 15 6.64 4.74 -27.09
C SER A 15 5.95 3.39 -27.29
N LEU A 16 6.69 2.33 -26.98
CA LEU A 16 6.09 1.02 -26.75
C LEU A 16 5.13 1.25 -25.59
N ALA A 17 3.83 1.28 -25.91
CA ALA A 17 2.79 1.34 -24.90
C ALA A 17 3.08 0.25 -23.88
N GLN A 18 3.02 0.58 -22.59
CA GLN A 18 3.24 -0.40 -21.55
C GLN A 18 2.20 -1.52 -21.73
N ASP A 19 2.67 -2.76 -21.76
CA ASP A 19 1.80 -3.92 -21.86
C ASP A 19 1.12 -4.12 -20.51
N TYR A 20 -0.16 -3.75 -20.44
CA TYR A 20 -1.01 -3.92 -19.26
C TYR A 20 -1.81 -5.23 -19.31
N SER A 21 -1.47 -6.18 -20.19
CA SER A 21 -2.08 -7.50 -20.15
C SER A 21 -1.79 -8.20 -18.82
N ILE A 22 -2.79 -8.95 -18.31
CA ILE A 22 -2.63 -9.74 -17.08
C ILE A 22 -1.58 -10.82 -17.35
N PRO A 23 -0.46 -10.88 -16.60
CA PRO A 23 0.60 -11.83 -16.90
C PRO A 23 0.11 -13.27 -16.76
N SER A 24 0.28 -14.08 -17.80
CA SER A 24 -0.27 -15.46 -17.89
C SER A 24 0.14 -16.41 -16.75
N GLN A 25 1.22 -16.09 -16.03
CA GLN A 25 1.69 -16.83 -14.86
C GLN A 25 0.98 -16.45 -13.54
N TRP A 26 0.12 -15.43 -13.53
CA TRP A 26 -0.68 -15.07 -12.35
C TRP A 26 -1.85 -16.04 -12.20
N VAL A 27 -1.84 -16.79 -11.10
CA VAL A 27 -2.93 -17.70 -10.69
C VAL A 27 -3.85 -16.99 -9.70
N ASN A 28 -5.12 -17.41 -9.63
CA ASN A 28 -6.11 -16.86 -8.71
C ASN A 28 -6.37 -15.34 -8.91
N THR A 29 -6.56 -14.92 -10.16
CA THR A 29 -6.91 -13.53 -10.53
C THR A 29 -8.41 -13.21 -10.40
N THR A 30 -9.24 -14.20 -10.05
CA THR A 30 -10.67 -14.10 -9.77
C THR A 30 -10.97 -14.61 -8.36
N SER A 31 -12.14 -14.27 -7.78
CA SER A 31 -12.58 -14.80 -6.48
C SER A 31 -14.07 -15.13 -6.54
N SER A 32 -14.43 -16.34 -6.11
CA SER A 32 -15.79 -16.88 -6.12
C SER A 32 -16.61 -16.56 -4.86
N LEU A 33 -16.06 -15.80 -3.91
CA LEU A 33 -16.77 -15.41 -2.69
C LEU A 33 -17.76 -14.26 -2.98
N SER A 34 -18.93 -14.32 -2.36
CA SER A 34 -19.97 -13.30 -2.52
C SER A 34 -19.65 -12.01 -1.75
N ARG A 35 -20.25 -10.87 -2.14
CA ARG A 35 -20.03 -9.59 -1.47
C ARG A 35 -20.39 -9.68 0.01
N SER A 36 -21.43 -10.42 0.37
CA SER A 36 -21.80 -10.71 1.76
C SER A 36 -20.73 -11.52 2.51
N ASP A 37 -20.07 -12.48 1.87
CA ASP A 37 -18.95 -13.20 2.50
C ASP A 37 -17.71 -12.30 2.68
N ARG A 38 -17.42 -11.43 1.71
CA ARG A 38 -16.30 -10.46 1.79
C ARG A 38 -16.54 -9.41 2.88
N ILE A 39 -17.77 -8.91 2.99
CA ILE A 39 -18.21 -8.01 4.06
C ILE A 39 -18.04 -8.71 5.41
N ARG A 40 -18.49 -9.96 5.55
CA ARG A 40 -18.29 -10.76 6.77
C ARG A 40 -16.81 -10.87 7.13
N LEU A 41 -15.96 -11.28 6.19
CA LEU A 41 -14.51 -11.42 6.42
C LEU A 41 -13.86 -10.11 6.90
N SER A 42 -14.23 -8.97 6.33
CA SER A 42 -13.67 -7.68 6.74
C SER A 42 -14.23 -7.19 8.09
N SER A 43 -15.51 -7.44 8.35
CA SER A 43 -16.16 -7.18 9.64
C SER A 43 -15.55 -8.02 10.77
N ASP A 44 -15.28 -9.31 10.51
CA ASP A 44 -14.63 -10.22 11.45
C ASP A 44 -13.22 -9.70 11.84
N VAL A 45 -12.45 -9.17 10.88
CA VAL A 45 -11.16 -8.53 11.15
C VAL A 45 -11.32 -7.27 12.00
N LEU A 46 -12.25 -6.38 11.63
CA LEU A 46 -12.52 -5.15 12.40
C LEU A 46 -12.91 -5.47 13.86
N ALA A 47 -13.71 -6.52 14.06
CA ALA A 47 -14.12 -6.99 15.39
C ALA A 47 -12.93 -7.45 16.25
N THR A 48 -11.84 -7.96 15.66
CA THR A 48 -10.63 -8.34 16.42
C THR A 48 -9.92 -7.14 17.05
N PHE A 49 -10.08 -5.93 16.51
CA PHE A 49 -9.45 -4.71 17.02
C PHE A 49 -10.21 -4.06 18.16
N THR A 50 -11.54 -4.17 18.19
CA THR A 50 -12.41 -3.58 19.24
C THR A 50 -11.91 -3.81 20.69
N PRO A 51 -11.54 -5.03 21.12
CA PRO A 51 -11.05 -5.28 22.48
C PRO A 51 -9.59 -4.84 22.73
N LEU A 52 -8.85 -4.40 21.70
CA LEU A 52 -7.45 -3.99 21.79
C LEU A 52 -7.24 -2.48 21.99
N TYR A 53 -8.28 -1.68 21.79
CA TYR A 53 -8.21 -0.23 22.00
C TYR A 53 -8.09 0.12 23.48
N ASN A 54 -7.11 0.94 23.83
CA ASN A 54 -7.04 1.59 25.12
C ASN A 54 -8.09 2.72 25.18
N SER A 55 -8.93 2.68 26.21
CA SER A 55 -10.02 3.64 26.42
C SER A 55 -9.54 5.05 26.80
N THR A 56 -8.26 5.20 27.14
CA THR A 56 -7.67 6.48 27.59
C THR A 56 -7.26 7.37 26.41
N ASP A 57 -6.68 6.77 25.37
CA ASP A 57 -6.03 7.45 24.24
C ASP A 57 -6.64 7.11 22.88
N GLY A 58 -7.48 6.06 22.80
CA GLY A 58 -8.11 5.63 21.56
C GLY A 58 -7.20 4.85 20.62
N ILE A 59 -5.99 4.46 21.03
CA ILE A 59 -5.04 3.65 20.23
C ILE A 59 -4.92 2.21 20.72
N ILE A 60 -4.34 1.37 19.87
CA ILE A 60 -3.93 0.00 20.15
C ILE A 60 -2.43 0.02 20.47
N PRO A 61 -2.00 -0.27 21.72
CA PRO A 61 -0.59 -0.13 22.14
C PRO A 61 0.42 -1.04 21.42
N THR A 62 -0.04 -2.03 20.65
CA THR A 62 0.80 -2.94 19.86
C THR A 62 0.99 -2.51 18.40
N LEU A 63 0.32 -1.43 17.99
CA LEU A 63 0.48 -0.76 16.70
C LEU A 63 1.22 0.56 16.90
N PHE A 64 2.04 0.96 15.92
CA PHE A 64 2.63 2.30 15.90
C PHE A 64 1.57 3.40 15.71
N PHE A 65 1.94 4.66 15.92
CA PHE A 65 0.99 5.78 15.83
C PHE A 65 0.39 5.94 14.43
N ASN A 66 1.21 5.83 13.38
CA ASN A 66 0.76 5.79 11.99
C ASN A 66 -0.09 4.54 11.69
N GLU A 67 0.17 3.39 12.33
CA GLU A 67 -0.58 2.15 12.10
C GLU A 67 -1.99 2.22 12.72
N ASN A 68 -2.17 2.98 13.80
CA ASN A 68 -3.48 3.32 14.34
C ASN A 68 -4.25 4.28 13.43
N ALA A 69 -3.56 5.20 12.76
CA ALA A 69 -4.15 6.03 11.72
C ALA A 69 -4.54 5.20 10.48
N GLU A 70 -3.70 4.25 10.06
CA GLU A 70 -3.99 3.31 8.97
C GLU A 70 -5.21 2.42 9.26
N LEU A 71 -5.35 1.93 10.50
CA LEU A 71 -6.54 1.21 10.96
C LEU A 71 -7.79 2.10 10.91
N SER A 72 -7.65 3.37 11.27
CA SER A 72 -8.75 4.35 11.17
C SER A 72 -9.13 4.58 9.70
N ILE A 73 -8.17 4.79 8.80
CA ILE A 73 -8.41 4.88 7.35
C ILE A 73 -9.15 3.64 6.84
N ALA A 74 -8.68 2.44 7.18
CA ALA A 74 -9.30 1.19 6.74
C ALA A 74 -10.72 1.01 7.33
N THR A 75 -10.99 1.48 8.55
CA THR A 75 -12.33 1.44 9.17
C THR A 75 -13.31 2.35 8.44
N ALA A 76 -12.91 3.60 8.13
CA ALA A 76 -13.75 4.52 7.37
C ALA A 76 -13.99 4.03 5.94
N ILE A 77 -12.97 3.46 5.28
CA ILE A 77 -13.12 2.81 3.97
C ILE A 77 -14.13 1.65 4.07
N TYR A 78 -14.02 0.77 5.07
CA TYR A 78 -14.98 -0.32 5.29
C TYR A 78 -16.42 0.21 5.38
N ASP A 79 -16.69 1.16 6.28
CA ASP A 79 -18.03 1.73 6.48
C ASP A 79 -18.59 2.35 5.17
N SER A 80 -17.75 3.06 4.40
CA SER A 80 -18.12 3.62 3.09
C SER A 80 -18.40 2.57 1.99
N LEU A 81 -17.88 1.34 2.14
CA LEU A 81 -18.07 0.25 1.17
C LEU A 81 -19.26 -0.65 1.50
N VAL A 82 -19.80 -0.56 2.72
CA VAL A 82 -20.95 -1.34 3.19
C VAL A 82 -22.21 -0.50 3.38
N ASP A 83 -22.16 0.78 3.01
CA ASP A 83 -23.23 1.78 3.16
C ASP A 83 -23.75 1.85 4.62
N GLY A 84 -22.83 1.77 5.59
CA GLY A 84 -23.17 1.54 6.99
C GLY A 84 -22.42 2.44 7.97
N GLU A 85 -23.16 3.20 8.78
CA GLU A 85 -22.63 4.01 9.87
C GLU A 85 -22.38 3.21 11.17
N SER A 86 -22.32 1.87 11.09
CA SER A 86 -22.30 0.99 12.28
C SER A 86 -21.14 1.26 13.23
N ASN A 87 -20.01 1.77 12.73
CA ASN A 87 -18.86 2.11 13.56
C ASN A 87 -18.74 3.61 13.86
N TYR A 88 -19.61 4.49 13.34
CA TYR A 88 -19.49 5.95 13.44
C TYR A 88 -19.24 6.44 14.87
N ASN A 89 -20.06 6.04 15.85
CA ASN A 89 -19.92 6.51 17.24
C ASN A 89 -18.59 6.06 17.86
N ALA A 90 -18.21 4.79 17.68
CA ALA A 90 -16.94 4.26 18.18
C ALA A 90 -15.73 4.86 17.44
N TYR A 91 -15.86 5.11 16.13
CA TYR A 91 -14.87 5.80 15.32
C TYR A 91 -14.65 7.23 15.83
N LYS A 92 -15.72 8.02 15.93
CA LYS A 92 -15.66 9.42 16.37
C LYS A 92 -15.11 9.56 17.79
N GLN A 93 -15.47 8.65 18.70
CA GLN A 93 -14.90 8.60 20.06
C GLN A 93 -13.38 8.34 20.03
N ARG A 94 -12.92 7.29 19.33
CA ARG A 94 -11.48 6.99 19.24
C ARG A 94 -10.71 8.12 18.56
N PHE A 95 -11.24 8.64 17.46
CA PHE A 95 -10.64 9.72 16.69
C PHE A 95 -10.53 11.02 17.52
N SER A 96 -11.53 11.35 18.34
CA SER A 96 -11.49 12.53 19.21
C SER A 96 -10.52 12.40 20.38
N LEU A 97 -10.36 11.19 20.94
CA LEU A 97 -9.29 10.90 21.90
C LEU A 97 -7.93 11.16 21.26
N VAL A 98 -7.62 10.50 20.14
CA VAL A 98 -6.30 10.63 19.49
C VAL A 98 -6.00 12.06 19.06
N THR A 99 -6.96 12.76 18.43
CA THR A 99 -6.73 14.14 17.98
C THR A 99 -6.57 15.14 19.13
N SER A 100 -7.06 14.83 20.34
CA SER A 100 -6.78 15.63 21.54
C SER A 100 -5.34 15.51 22.03
N PHE A 101 -4.63 14.43 21.67
CA PHE A 101 -3.23 14.20 22.03
C PHE A 101 -2.23 14.68 20.97
N LEU A 102 -2.67 14.98 19.74
CA LEU A 102 -1.80 15.54 18.68
C LEU A 102 -1.19 16.87 19.15
N PRO A 103 0.10 16.92 19.52
CA PRO A 103 0.67 18.12 20.09
C PRO A 103 0.96 19.12 18.96
N PRO A 104 0.88 20.44 19.22
CA PRO A 104 1.25 21.44 18.20
C PRO A 104 2.73 21.44 17.77
N GLN A 105 3.56 20.48 18.21
CA GLN A 105 5.03 20.55 18.13
C GLN A 105 5.72 19.18 18.04
N SER A 106 6.23 18.82 16.86
CA SER A 106 7.67 18.90 16.53
C SER A 106 7.90 18.42 15.08
N PRO A 107 8.93 18.90 14.35
CA PRO A 107 9.12 18.52 12.94
C PRO A 107 9.17 17.01 12.63
N PRO A 108 9.76 16.13 13.48
CA PRO A 108 9.85 14.70 13.17
C PRO A 108 8.51 13.94 13.11
N SER A 109 7.46 14.38 13.81
CA SER A 109 6.14 13.70 13.82
C SER A 109 5.24 14.10 12.65
N ALA A 110 5.65 15.06 11.82
CA ALA A 110 4.82 15.63 10.76
C ALA A 110 4.25 14.59 9.77
N VAL A 111 5.03 13.55 9.45
CA VAL A 111 4.59 12.49 8.54
C VAL A 111 3.55 11.58 9.21
N GLU A 112 3.66 11.36 10.53
CA GLU A 112 2.74 10.49 11.28
C GLU A 112 1.36 11.16 11.43
N ASP A 113 1.34 12.45 11.74
CA ASP A 113 0.10 13.24 11.89
C ASP A 113 -0.65 13.40 10.55
N LEU A 114 0.06 13.46 9.42
CA LEU A 114 -0.57 13.48 8.10
C LEU A 114 -1.40 12.21 7.82
N TRP A 115 -1.08 11.05 8.42
CA TRP A 115 -1.95 9.87 8.33
C TRP A 115 -3.29 10.08 9.03
N TRP A 116 -3.32 10.78 10.17
CA TRP A 116 -4.57 11.18 10.83
C TRP A 116 -5.37 12.18 10.00
N GLY A 117 -4.69 13.04 9.23
CA GLY A 117 -5.32 13.88 8.20
C GLY A 117 -6.02 13.05 7.10
N ILE A 118 -5.38 11.98 6.62
CA ILE A 118 -5.99 11.06 5.64
C ILE A 118 -7.15 10.28 6.27
N ALA A 119 -7.02 9.83 7.53
CA ALA A 119 -8.10 9.17 8.29
C ALA A 119 -9.32 10.08 8.43
N ALA A 120 -9.10 11.37 8.67
CA ALA A 120 -10.15 12.39 8.73
C ALA A 120 -10.86 12.58 7.37
N VAL A 121 -10.10 12.60 6.26
CA VAL A 121 -10.70 12.71 4.90
C VAL A 121 -11.56 11.50 4.56
N GLU A 122 -11.13 10.27 4.86
CA GLU A 122 -11.97 9.09 4.60
C GLU A 122 -13.17 9.01 5.55
N ALA A 123 -13.03 9.41 6.82
CA ALA A 123 -14.16 9.49 7.75
C ALA A 123 -15.21 10.54 7.31
N PHE A 124 -14.78 11.69 6.77
CA PHE A 124 -15.71 12.65 6.19
C PHE A 124 -16.47 12.05 4.99
N LYS A 125 -15.81 11.27 4.12
CA LYS A 125 -16.49 10.58 3.00
C LYS A 125 -17.46 9.50 3.48
N ALA A 126 -17.11 8.75 4.53
CA ALA A 126 -17.92 7.66 5.05
C ALA A 126 -19.16 8.16 5.83
N TYR A 127 -19.03 9.27 6.57
CA TYR A 127 -20.03 9.71 7.55
C TYR A 127 -20.64 11.09 7.26
N ASN A 128 -20.16 11.82 6.25
CA ASN A 128 -20.59 13.18 5.87
C ASN A 128 -20.61 14.20 7.04
N ASP A 129 -19.78 13.98 8.06
CA ASP A 129 -19.72 14.77 9.29
C ASP A 129 -18.57 15.79 9.24
N THR A 130 -18.92 17.08 9.29
CA THR A 130 -17.97 18.19 9.17
C THR A 130 -16.90 18.17 10.27
N TYR A 131 -17.14 17.52 11.41
CA TYR A 131 -16.13 17.31 12.44
C TYR A 131 -14.84 16.69 11.87
N PHE A 132 -14.97 15.70 10.98
CA PHE A 132 -13.80 15.07 10.36
C PHE A 132 -13.17 15.98 9.28
N LEU A 133 -13.98 16.70 8.50
CA LEU A 133 -13.46 17.67 7.53
C LEU A 133 -12.67 18.79 8.19
N ASP A 134 -13.16 19.34 9.31
CA ASP A 134 -12.48 20.38 10.08
C ASP A 134 -11.13 19.89 10.65
N ASN A 135 -11.08 18.64 11.14
CA ASN A 135 -9.83 18.01 11.57
C ASN A 135 -8.85 17.80 10.40
N ALA A 136 -9.31 17.32 9.25
CA ALA A 136 -8.49 17.19 8.04
C ALA A 136 -7.88 18.53 7.61
N ILE A 137 -8.71 19.58 7.58
CA ILE A 137 -8.29 20.95 7.25
C ILE A 137 -7.30 21.49 8.28
N SER A 138 -7.51 21.22 9.58
CA SER A 138 -6.61 21.63 10.66
C SER A 138 -5.23 20.99 10.52
N ILE A 139 -5.18 19.65 10.40
CA ILE A 139 -3.93 18.88 10.22
C ILE A 139 -3.19 19.35 8.96
N TRP A 140 -3.89 19.49 7.83
CA TRP A 140 -3.28 19.99 6.59
C TRP A 140 -2.74 21.42 6.74
N LYS A 141 -3.47 22.34 7.40
CA LYS A 141 -2.99 23.71 7.63
C LYS A 141 -1.72 23.75 8.47
N THR A 142 -1.61 22.88 9.47
CA THR A 142 -0.43 22.74 10.34
C THR A 142 0.78 22.22 9.56
N TYR A 143 0.59 21.20 8.73
CA TYR A 143 1.70 20.49 8.10
C TYR A 143 2.07 20.94 6.68
N ARG A 144 1.17 21.61 5.94
CA ARG A 144 1.49 22.14 4.60
C ARG A 144 2.78 22.96 4.54
N PRO A 145 3.14 23.84 5.49
CA PRO A 145 4.36 24.66 5.38
C PRO A 145 5.67 23.87 5.45
N LEU A 146 5.61 22.60 5.91
CA LEU A 146 6.76 21.68 5.95
C LEU A 146 6.87 20.84 4.67
N VAL A 147 5.82 20.77 3.85
CA VAL A 147 5.75 19.90 2.66
C VAL A 147 5.68 20.70 1.35
N VAL A 148 5.04 21.88 1.36
CA VAL A 148 4.99 22.82 0.24
C VAL A 148 4.90 24.23 0.81
N THR A 149 5.94 25.06 0.63
CA THR A 149 5.86 26.47 1.04
C THR A 149 4.95 27.25 0.07
N GLN A 150 4.44 28.41 0.50
CA GLN A 150 3.70 29.29 -0.42
C GLN A 150 4.58 29.68 -1.62
N SER A 151 5.88 29.87 -1.43
CA SER A 151 6.80 30.17 -2.52
C SER A 151 6.99 29.00 -3.50
N ASP A 152 6.96 27.74 -3.04
CA ASP A 152 7.00 26.59 -3.96
C ASP A 152 5.74 26.57 -4.83
N ALA A 153 4.57 26.84 -4.21
CA ALA A 153 3.28 26.89 -4.90
C ALA A 153 3.20 28.03 -5.92
N ASP A 154 3.60 29.24 -5.53
CA ASP A 154 3.59 30.43 -6.40
C ASP A 154 4.56 30.28 -7.59
N ASN A 155 5.69 29.59 -7.39
CA ASN A 155 6.68 29.31 -8.43
C ASN A 155 6.36 28.04 -9.26
N GLY A 156 5.36 27.24 -8.88
CA GLY A 156 5.06 25.95 -9.50
C GLY A 156 6.22 24.95 -9.45
N TYR A 157 7.07 25.01 -8.41
CA TYR A 157 8.33 24.28 -8.34
C TYR A 157 8.64 23.90 -6.89
N TYR A 158 8.88 22.62 -6.63
CA TYR A 158 9.26 22.17 -5.29
C TYR A 158 10.78 22.08 -5.15
N ALA A 159 11.35 22.94 -4.30
CA ALA A 159 12.80 23.13 -4.20
C ALA A 159 13.58 21.84 -3.92
N GLU A 160 13.03 20.90 -3.15
CA GLU A 160 13.74 19.70 -2.68
C GLU A 160 13.71 18.53 -3.68
N ARG A 161 12.70 18.45 -4.57
CA ARG A 161 12.55 17.34 -5.53
C ARG A 161 12.89 17.71 -6.98
N ASN A 162 13.16 18.97 -7.29
CA ASN A 162 13.46 19.43 -8.65
C ASN A 162 12.38 19.02 -9.68
N VAL A 163 11.11 19.04 -9.25
CA VAL A 163 9.93 18.81 -10.08
C VAL A 163 9.08 20.07 -10.15
N SER A 164 8.67 20.42 -11.36
CA SER A 164 7.66 21.46 -11.59
C SER A 164 6.27 20.84 -11.48
N PHE A 165 5.37 21.52 -10.77
CA PHE A 165 3.95 21.16 -10.71
C PHE A 165 3.11 22.35 -11.17
N PRO A 166 1.99 22.13 -11.89
CA PRO A 166 1.14 23.22 -12.36
C PRO A 166 0.57 23.99 -11.17
N SER A 167 0.70 25.33 -11.21
CA SER A 167 0.18 26.22 -10.15
C SER A 167 -1.34 26.34 -10.13
N THR A 168 -2.05 25.76 -11.12
CA THR A 168 -3.50 25.65 -11.16
C THR A 168 -3.95 24.22 -11.39
N CYS A 169 -4.83 23.71 -10.52
CA CYS A 169 -5.45 22.40 -10.66
C CYS A 169 -6.67 22.46 -11.61
N ASN A 170 -6.45 22.73 -12.91
CA ASN A 170 -7.49 22.58 -13.94
C ASN A 170 -6.88 22.53 -15.36
N GLY A 171 -6.92 21.36 -16.02
CA GLY A 171 -6.88 21.31 -17.50
C GLY A 171 -5.93 20.34 -18.23
N GLY A 172 -5.25 19.39 -17.57
CA GLY A 172 -4.34 18.46 -18.27
C GLY A 172 -4.03 17.16 -17.54
N GLU A 173 -4.26 16.05 -18.23
CA GLU A 173 -4.02 14.63 -17.94
C GLU A 173 -3.00 14.29 -16.82
N VAL A 174 -3.44 13.50 -15.83
CA VAL A 174 -2.55 12.90 -14.81
C VAL A 174 -1.71 11.82 -15.48
N THR A 175 -0.46 12.16 -15.81
CA THR A 175 0.47 11.19 -16.40
C THR A 175 0.95 10.15 -15.36
N PRO A 176 1.21 8.88 -15.73
CA PRO A 176 1.51 7.80 -14.78
C PRO A 176 2.82 7.91 -13.98
N ASP A 177 3.61 8.97 -14.14
CA ASP A 177 4.98 9.04 -13.59
C ASP A 177 5.04 9.21 -12.05
N TYR A 178 3.90 9.55 -11.43
CA TYR A 178 3.79 9.79 -9.99
C TYR A 178 4.03 8.56 -9.09
N MET A 179 4.09 7.33 -9.61
CA MET A 179 4.38 6.14 -8.79
C MET A 179 5.89 5.84 -8.63
N ASN A 180 6.77 6.48 -9.41
CA ASN A 180 8.21 6.20 -9.36
C ASN A 180 8.93 6.92 -8.21
N ASP A 181 8.41 8.07 -7.74
CA ASP A 181 9.15 8.99 -6.85
C ASP A 181 8.82 8.85 -5.35
N ALA A 182 8.01 7.85 -5.00
CA ALA A 182 7.93 7.31 -3.64
C ALA A 182 9.15 6.42 -3.28
N HIS A 183 10.01 6.11 -4.26
CA HIS A 183 10.94 4.97 -4.20
C HIS A 183 12.34 5.26 -3.60
N GLU A 184 12.67 6.53 -3.33
CA GLU A 184 13.97 6.92 -2.75
C GLU A 184 13.91 7.02 -1.21
N ASP A 185 12.87 7.63 -0.63
CA ASP A 185 12.80 7.85 0.84
C ASP A 185 12.30 6.61 1.63
N LEU A 186 11.53 5.73 0.98
CA LEU A 186 11.15 4.41 1.53
C LEU A 186 12.35 3.45 1.72
N ARG A 187 13.59 3.89 1.43
CA ARG A 187 14.81 3.09 1.52
C ARG A 187 15.40 2.97 2.93
N PHE A 188 14.96 3.73 3.92
CA PHE A 188 15.46 3.58 5.30
C PHE A 188 14.51 2.82 6.24
N GLN A 189 13.27 2.57 5.80
CA GLN A 189 12.19 1.97 6.61
C GLN A 189 11.68 0.63 5.99
N ARG A 190 12.54 0.00 5.17
CA ARG A 190 12.24 -0.94 4.06
C ARG A 190 11.39 -2.18 4.36
N GLY A 191 10.52 -2.50 3.40
CA GLY A 191 10.06 -3.87 3.11
C GLY A 191 8.57 -4.08 3.28
N ARG A 192 8.08 -4.11 4.53
CA ARG A 192 6.72 -4.63 4.83
C ARG A 192 5.62 -3.57 4.83
N ARG A 193 5.91 -2.36 5.34
CA ARG A 193 4.96 -1.22 5.49
C ARG A 193 4.35 -0.73 4.18
N ASN A 194 5.00 -0.96 3.05
CA ASN A 194 4.57 -0.39 1.77
C ASN A 194 3.34 -1.10 1.19
N ARG A 195 2.92 -2.25 1.73
CA ARG A 195 1.81 -3.05 1.17
C ARG A 195 0.46 -2.37 1.35
N CYS A 196 0.08 -1.98 2.56
CA CYS A 196 -1.22 -1.32 2.82
C CYS A 196 -1.37 -0.05 1.95
N ILE A 197 -0.30 0.76 1.92
CA ILE A 197 -0.21 1.98 1.11
C ILE A 197 -0.35 1.68 -0.39
N LEU A 198 0.41 0.70 -0.92
CA LEU A 198 0.36 0.30 -2.32
C LEU A 198 -1.04 -0.21 -2.69
N MET A 199 -1.60 -1.11 -1.90
CA MET A 199 -2.91 -1.72 -2.17
C MET A 199 -4.01 -0.67 -2.16
N ARG A 200 -3.96 0.29 -1.21
CA ARG A 200 -4.89 1.42 -1.14
C ARG A 200 -4.72 2.40 -2.31
N GLY A 201 -3.49 2.68 -2.73
CA GLY A 201 -3.20 3.49 -3.92
C GLY A 201 -3.71 2.85 -5.21
N LEU A 202 -3.42 1.56 -5.39
CA LEU A 202 -3.91 0.77 -6.52
C LEU A 202 -5.45 0.70 -6.55
N TYR A 203 -6.09 0.44 -5.40
CA TYR A 203 -7.54 0.43 -5.30
C TYR A 203 -8.15 1.79 -5.65
N ARG A 204 -7.61 2.90 -5.12
CA ARG A 204 -8.06 4.25 -5.51
C ARG A 204 -7.90 4.52 -7.01
N HIS A 205 -6.79 4.10 -7.61
CA HIS A 205 -6.61 4.24 -9.05
C HIS A 205 -7.66 3.42 -9.81
N TRP A 206 -7.91 2.17 -9.39
CA TRP A 206 -8.96 1.33 -9.98
C TRP A 206 -10.38 1.89 -9.79
N THR A 207 -10.69 2.56 -8.67
CA THR A 207 -12.03 3.17 -8.49
C THR A 207 -12.28 4.34 -9.42
N HIS A 208 -11.23 5.10 -9.80
CA HIS A 208 -11.34 6.28 -10.66
C HIS A 208 -11.05 6.03 -12.15
N SER A 209 -10.49 4.87 -12.50
CA SER A 209 -10.17 4.52 -13.89
C SER A 209 -11.35 3.85 -14.61
N PRO A 210 -11.48 3.99 -15.94
CA PRO A 210 -12.45 3.25 -16.74
C PRO A 210 -12.30 1.74 -16.51
N LYS A 211 -13.40 1.06 -16.19
CA LYS A 211 -13.36 -0.35 -15.73
C LYS A 211 -12.95 -1.33 -16.83
N ASP A 212 -13.28 -0.99 -18.07
CA ASP A 212 -12.93 -1.68 -19.30
C ASP A 212 -11.46 -1.50 -19.72
N SER A 213 -10.72 -0.55 -19.14
CA SER A 213 -9.31 -0.33 -19.47
C SER A 213 -8.40 -1.49 -19.01
N GLU A 214 -7.34 -1.76 -19.78
CA GLU A 214 -6.37 -2.82 -19.47
C GLU A 214 -5.67 -2.58 -18.12
N ILE A 215 -5.39 -1.33 -17.75
CA ILE A 215 -4.82 -0.98 -16.44
C ILE A 215 -5.79 -1.31 -15.29
N SER A 216 -7.10 -1.04 -15.44
CA SER A 216 -8.11 -1.45 -14.46
C SER A 216 -8.20 -2.97 -14.32
N LYS A 217 -8.16 -3.71 -15.43
CA LYS A 217 -8.14 -5.18 -15.43
C LYS A 217 -6.91 -5.73 -14.74
N LEU A 218 -5.72 -5.19 -15.03
CA LEU A 218 -4.45 -5.58 -14.39
C LEU A 218 -4.46 -5.34 -12.89
N ILE A 219 -4.94 -4.16 -12.45
CA ILE A 219 -5.01 -3.82 -11.03
C ILE A 219 -6.03 -4.69 -10.29
N LYS A 220 -7.22 -4.90 -10.88
CA LYS A 220 -8.24 -5.82 -10.35
C LYS A 220 -7.68 -7.23 -10.18
N ALA A 221 -7.00 -7.76 -11.19
CA ALA A 221 -6.33 -9.05 -11.13
C ALA A 221 -5.26 -9.09 -10.04
N PHE A 222 -4.40 -8.07 -9.92
CA PHE A 222 -3.37 -8.00 -8.88
C PHE A 222 -3.96 -8.01 -7.47
N LEU A 223 -4.97 -7.16 -7.21
CA LEU A 223 -5.64 -7.09 -5.91
C LEU A 223 -6.28 -8.44 -5.53
N LEU A 224 -6.90 -9.13 -6.49
CA LEU A 224 -7.50 -10.45 -6.29
C LEU A 224 -6.46 -11.56 -6.05
N VAL A 225 -5.29 -11.52 -6.70
CA VAL A 225 -4.17 -12.43 -6.40
C VAL A 225 -3.73 -12.29 -4.93
N GLN A 226 -3.59 -11.05 -4.43
CA GLN A 226 -3.20 -10.82 -3.04
C GLN A 226 -4.30 -11.24 -2.05
N TYR A 227 -5.57 -10.96 -2.36
CA TYR A 227 -6.72 -11.43 -1.58
C TYR A 227 -6.77 -12.95 -1.48
N ASN A 228 -6.58 -13.66 -2.60
CA ASN A 228 -6.62 -15.11 -2.62
C ASN A 228 -5.39 -15.73 -1.92
N ASN A 229 -4.22 -15.11 -1.99
CA ASN A 229 -3.06 -15.52 -1.21
C ASN A 229 -3.31 -15.35 0.31
N LEU A 230 -3.90 -14.22 0.70
CA LEU A 230 -4.29 -13.93 2.08
C LEU A 230 -5.26 -15.00 2.63
N GLN A 231 -6.32 -15.33 1.89
CA GLN A 231 -7.28 -16.37 2.28
C GLN A 231 -6.64 -17.77 2.31
N ASN A 232 -5.98 -18.19 1.23
CA ASN A 232 -5.55 -19.58 1.07
C ASN A 232 -4.29 -19.96 1.87
N ASN A 233 -3.39 -19.00 2.11
CA ASN A 233 -2.05 -19.30 2.66
C ASN A 233 -1.79 -18.68 4.04
N ALA A 234 -2.47 -17.59 4.38
CA ALA A 234 -2.14 -16.77 5.55
C ALA A 234 -3.24 -16.70 6.63
N GLN A 235 -4.43 -17.25 6.34
CA GLN A 235 -5.57 -17.29 7.24
C GLN A 235 -5.52 -18.51 8.19
N TYR A 236 -5.76 -18.28 9.48
CA TYR A 236 -5.94 -19.30 10.52
C TYR A 236 -7.33 -19.15 11.13
N ASN A 237 -8.08 -20.26 11.22
CA ASN A 237 -9.43 -20.31 11.80
C ASN A 237 -10.38 -19.19 11.29
N ALA A 238 -10.33 -18.87 9.99
CA ALA A 238 -11.06 -17.79 9.31
C ALA A 238 -10.80 -16.33 9.78
N ILE A 239 -10.26 -16.13 10.99
CA ILE A 239 -10.24 -14.83 11.68
C ILE A 239 -8.82 -14.27 11.85
N TRP A 240 -7.76 -15.09 11.87
CA TRP A 240 -6.39 -14.62 12.11
C TRP A 240 -5.52 -14.65 10.87
N TYR A 241 -4.88 -13.51 10.57
CA TYR A 241 -4.07 -13.36 9.36
C TYR A 241 -2.58 -13.13 9.67
N SER A 242 -1.72 -13.82 8.92
CA SER A 242 -0.27 -13.65 8.96
C SER A 242 0.17 -12.36 8.27
N THR A 243 1.26 -11.76 8.78
CA THR A 243 1.93 -10.64 8.07
C THR A 243 2.64 -11.10 6.78
N ASP A 244 2.83 -12.40 6.55
CA ASP A 244 3.25 -12.90 5.24
C ASP A 244 2.05 -13.57 4.55
N TRP A 245 1.53 -12.94 3.49
CA TRP A 245 0.39 -13.45 2.72
C TRP A 245 0.74 -14.70 1.89
N ARG A 246 2.01 -15.09 1.84
CA ARG A 246 2.46 -16.38 1.27
C ARG A 246 2.38 -17.53 2.30
N GLY A 247 1.99 -17.21 3.53
CA GLY A 247 1.94 -18.15 4.65
C GLY A 247 3.31 -18.39 5.32
N PRO A 248 3.36 -19.29 6.32
CA PRO A 248 2.22 -20.03 6.88
C PRO A 248 1.25 -19.11 7.65
N PRO A 249 0.02 -19.59 7.92
CA PRO A 249 -0.92 -18.88 8.78
C PRO A 249 -0.42 -18.91 10.24
N VAL A 250 -0.84 -17.92 11.05
CA VAL A 250 -0.39 -17.77 12.45
C VAL A 250 -1.48 -18.18 13.44
N PRO A 251 -1.20 -19.07 14.42
CA PRO A 251 -2.20 -19.58 15.36
C PRO A 251 -2.48 -18.63 16.53
N SER A 252 -2.32 -17.33 16.32
CA SER A 252 -2.50 -16.28 17.33
C SER A 252 -2.80 -14.95 16.65
N LEU A 253 -3.56 -14.08 17.32
CA LEU A 253 -3.82 -12.71 16.87
C LEU A 253 -2.52 -11.91 16.72
N VAL A 254 -2.22 -11.45 15.50
CA VAL A 254 -1.14 -10.51 15.21
C VAL A 254 -1.76 -9.20 14.70
N PRO A 255 -1.86 -8.13 15.50
CA PRO A 255 -2.57 -6.91 15.12
C PRO A 255 -2.09 -6.27 13.80
N ARG A 256 -0.78 -6.30 13.52
CA ARG A 256 -0.26 -5.87 12.20
C ARG A 256 -0.66 -6.79 11.06
N GLY A 257 -0.78 -8.10 11.30
CA GLY A 257 -1.28 -9.06 10.28
C GLY A 257 -2.76 -8.85 9.96
N GLN A 258 -3.55 -8.49 10.98
CA GLN A 258 -4.92 -8.03 10.80
C GLN A 258 -5.01 -6.72 10.01
N LEU A 259 -4.14 -5.75 10.31
CA LEU A 259 -4.15 -4.45 9.63
C LEU A 259 -3.79 -4.61 8.15
N ASP A 260 -2.70 -5.33 7.86
CA ASP A 260 -2.30 -5.71 6.50
C ASP A 260 -3.45 -6.44 5.76
N ALA A 261 -4.19 -7.31 6.44
CA ALA A 261 -5.33 -8.03 5.87
C ALA A 261 -6.54 -7.12 5.59
N PHE A 262 -6.86 -6.20 6.51
CA PHE A 262 -8.10 -5.41 6.49
C PHE A 262 -8.23 -4.55 5.23
N ASP A 263 -7.16 -3.87 4.80
CA ASP A 263 -7.13 -3.14 3.53
C ASP A 263 -7.46 -4.06 2.34
N VAL A 264 -6.81 -5.24 2.25
CA VAL A 264 -7.03 -6.18 1.14
C VAL A 264 -8.46 -6.74 1.12
N LEU A 265 -9.03 -7.02 2.28
CA LEU A 265 -10.42 -7.47 2.42
C LEU A 265 -11.40 -6.37 2.00
N ASN A 266 -11.15 -5.11 2.40
CA ASN A 266 -11.95 -3.96 1.97
C ASN A 266 -11.93 -3.79 0.44
N PHE A 267 -10.77 -3.86 -0.20
CA PHE A 267 -10.69 -3.75 -1.67
C PHE A 267 -11.44 -4.88 -2.36
N ALA A 268 -11.43 -6.09 -1.77
CA ALA A 268 -12.20 -7.21 -2.30
C ALA A 268 -13.72 -6.98 -2.25
N ILE A 269 -14.26 -6.24 -1.27
CA ILE A 269 -15.68 -5.82 -1.22
C ILE A 269 -16.01 -4.90 -2.39
N GLY A 270 -15.18 -3.89 -2.65
CA GLY A 270 -15.46 -2.87 -3.67
C GLY A 270 -15.19 -3.28 -5.12
N VAL A 271 -14.48 -4.39 -5.33
CA VAL A 271 -14.20 -4.97 -6.67
C VAL A 271 -15.37 -5.82 -7.20
N GLU A 272 -16.33 -6.18 -6.35
CA GLU A 272 -17.50 -6.99 -6.70
C GLU A 272 -18.71 -6.12 -7.12
N GLY A 273 -19.34 -6.47 -8.24
CA GLY A 273 -20.47 -5.72 -8.83
C GLY A 273 -20.35 -5.55 -10.35
N GLU A 274 -19.17 -5.77 -10.92
CA GLU A 274 -18.98 -5.91 -12.36
C GLU A 274 -19.31 -7.36 -12.77
N PRO A 275 -20.20 -7.61 -13.76
CA PRO A 275 -20.43 -8.95 -14.28
C PRO A 275 -19.09 -9.54 -14.72
N ASP A 276 -18.81 -10.80 -14.35
CA ASP A 276 -17.56 -11.45 -14.74
C ASP A 276 -17.33 -11.29 -16.24
N LEU A 277 -16.23 -10.61 -16.62
CA LEU A 277 -15.87 -10.52 -18.03
C LEU A 277 -15.84 -11.95 -18.57
N PRO A 278 -16.46 -12.22 -19.74
CA PRO A 278 -16.55 -13.56 -20.28
C PRO A 278 -15.12 -14.09 -20.43
N THR A 279 -14.74 -14.97 -19.50
CA THR A 279 -13.38 -15.47 -19.42
C THR A 279 -13.17 -16.23 -20.72
N THR A 280 -12.35 -15.66 -21.60
CA THR A 280 -12.04 -16.26 -22.89
C THR A 280 -11.03 -17.37 -22.64
N SER A 281 -11.49 -18.38 -21.93
CA SER A 281 -10.85 -19.67 -21.76
C SER A 281 -10.70 -20.26 -23.14
N SER A 282 -9.53 -20.05 -23.74
CA SER A 282 -9.14 -20.66 -25.00
C SER A 282 -8.95 -22.15 -24.76
N SER A 283 -10.06 -22.87 -24.66
CA SER A 283 -10.09 -24.32 -24.65
C SER A 283 -9.69 -24.77 -26.05
N MET A 284 -8.41 -25.12 -26.22
CA MET A 284 -7.95 -25.92 -27.35
C MET A 284 -8.59 -27.31 -27.27
N SER A 285 -9.86 -27.39 -27.65
CA SER A 285 -10.56 -28.66 -27.87
C SER A 285 -10.13 -29.21 -29.22
N THR A 286 -8.99 -29.91 -29.25
CA THR A 286 -8.64 -30.76 -30.37
C THR A 286 -9.49 -32.03 -30.32
N ASN A 287 -10.53 -32.12 -31.15
CA ASN A 287 -10.85 -33.42 -31.73
C ASN A 287 -11.40 -33.30 -33.16
N VAL A 288 -11.15 -34.36 -33.93
CA VAL A 288 -11.13 -34.36 -35.40
C VAL A 288 -12.46 -34.85 -35.98
N GLU A 289 -12.92 -34.21 -37.05
CA GLU A 289 -13.93 -34.80 -37.96
C GLU A 289 -13.41 -34.79 -39.41
N PRO A 290 -13.43 -35.91 -40.15
CA PRO A 290 -12.88 -36.01 -41.49
C PRO A 290 -13.95 -35.73 -42.56
N THR A 291 -13.87 -34.59 -43.24
CA THR A 291 -14.67 -34.34 -44.47
C THR A 291 -13.74 -34.09 -45.66
N ASN A 292 -13.94 -34.90 -46.70
CA ASN A 292 -13.19 -34.88 -47.96
C ASN A 292 -13.64 -33.74 -48.90
N THR A 293 -13.02 -33.68 -50.09
CA THR A 293 -13.40 -32.90 -51.30
C THR A 293 -12.91 -31.42 -51.32
N PRO A 294 -12.75 -30.77 -52.50
CA PRO A 294 -11.42 -30.78 -53.12
C PRO A 294 -10.81 -29.41 -53.49
N SER A 295 -9.50 -29.46 -53.72
CA SER A 295 -8.59 -28.44 -54.29
C SER A 295 -9.17 -27.37 -55.25
N PRO A 296 -8.77 -26.10 -55.04
CA PRO A 296 -8.46 -25.18 -56.13
C PRO A 296 -6.98 -24.78 -56.17
N LYS A 297 -6.35 -25.12 -57.32
CA LYS A 297 -5.08 -24.64 -57.90
C LYS A 297 -4.33 -23.52 -57.16
N SER A 298 -3.09 -23.80 -56.76
CA SER A 298 -2.11 -22.78 -56.39
C SER A 298 -1.60 -22.02 -57.63
N ILE A 299 -1.54 -20.69 -57.52
CA ILE A 299 -0.72 -19.85 -58.40
C ILE A 299 0.57 -19.54 -57.66
N THR A 300 1.68 -20.11 -58.11
CA THR A 300 3.00 -19.93 -57.48
C THR A 300 3.77 -18.78 -58.14
N THR A 301 3.68 -17.58 -57.58
CA THR A 301 4.49 -16.43 -58.02
C THR A 301 5.72 -16.29 -57.12
N LYS A 302 6.87 -16.81 -57.57
CA LYS A 302 8.15 -16.69 -56.85
C LYS A 302 8.73 -15.29 -57.03
N HIS A 303 8.67 -14.44 -56.01
CA HIS A 303 9.47 -13.21 -55.94
C HIS A 303 10.66 -13.41 -55.00
N THR A 304 11.85 -13.57 -55.58
CA THR A 304 13.12 -13.65 -54.84
C THR A 304 13.57 -12.25 -54.43
N LEU A 305 13.20 -11.83 -53.22
CA LEU A 305 13.72 -10.60 -52.62
C LEU A 305 15.14 -10.82 -52.06
N SER A 306 16.08 -9.98 -52.49
CA SER A 306 17.48 -10.05 -52.07
C SER A 306 17.67 -9.51 -50.65
N LEU A 307 17.70 -10.40 -49.66
CA LEU A 307 17.89 -10.08 -48.23
C LEU A 307 19.26 -9.45 -47.87
N GLY A 308 20.20 -9.38 -48.80
CA GLY A 308 21.58 -8.92 -48.56
C GLY A 308 21.74 -7.53 -47.91
N PRO A 309 21.02 -6.48 -48.34
CA PRO A 309 21.26 -5.11 -47.82
C PRO A 309 20.74 -4.85 -46.41
N ILE A 310 19.68 -5.54 -45.96
CA ILE A 310 18.97 -5.21 -44.72
C ILE A 310 19.76 -5.68 -43.48
N VAL A 311 20.48 -6.80 -43.57
CA VAL A 311 21.27 -7.37 -42.46
C VAL A 311 22.58 -6.59 -42.24
N GLY A 312 23.11 -5.90 -43.26
CA GLY A 312 24.33 -5.09 -43.12
C GLY A 312 24.14 -3.80 -42.30
N GLY A 313 22.96 -3.18 -42.37
CA GLY A 313 22.69 -1.89 -41.73
C GLY A 313 22.60 -1.95 -40.20
N THR A 314 22.03 -3.03 -39.65
CA THR A 314 21.84 -3.18 -38.20
C THR A 314 23.17 -3.34 -37.47
N ILE A 315 24.07 -4.19 -38.00
CA ILE A 315 25.39 -4.46 -37.41
C ILE A 315 26.23 -3.17 -37.36
N GLY A 316 26.23 -2.37 -38.43
CA GLY A 316 26.92 -1.07 -38.47
C GLY A 316 26.38 -0.06 -37.44
N GLY A 317 25.05 -0.05 -37.23
CA GLY A 317 24.41 0.80 -36.22
C GLY A 317 24.84 0.47 -34.79
N PHE A 318 24.83 -0.81 -34.41
CA PHE A 318 25.26 -1.23 -33.06
C PHE A 318 26.73 -0.90 -32.77
N VAL A 319 27.62 -1.03 -33.76
CA VAL A 319 29.04 -0.67 -33.60
C VAL A 319 29.21 0.83 -33.35
N LEU A 320 28.50 1.70 -34.07
CA LEU A 320 28.54 3.15 -33.85
C LEU A 320 28.00 3.55 -32.47
N VAL A 321 26.90 2.96 -32.02
CA VAL A 321 26.33 3.20 -30.68
C VAL A 321 27.29 2.72 -29.58
N ALA A 322 27.89 1.54 -29.72
CA ALA A 322 28.88 1.03 -28.78
C ALA A 322 30.12 1.93 -28.67
N ILE A 323 30.62 2.46 -29.81
CA ILE A 323 31.73 3.42 -29.82
C ILE A 323 31.33 4.74 -29.13
N ALA A 324 30.11 5.25 -29.37
CA ALA A 324 29.64 6.48 -28.72
C ALA A 324 29.54 6.32 -27.19
N ILE A 325 29.00 5.19 -26.71
CA ILE A 325 28.95 4.85 -25.28
C ILE A 325 30.36 4.74 -24.69
N LEU A 326 31.28 4.06 -25.38
CA LEU A 326 32.66 3.90 -24.92
C LEU A 326 33.38 5.26 -24.79
N VAL A 327 33.23 6.14 -25.79
CA VAL A 327 33.78 7.51 -25.75
C VAL A 327 33.17 8.33 -24.61
N PHE A 328 31.85 8.21 -24.38
CA PHE A 328 31.16 8.87 -23.27
C PHE A 328 31.70 8.39 -21.91
N VAL A 329 31.82 7.08 -21.70
CA VAL A 329 32.37 6.49 -20.46
C VAL A 329 33.82 6.92 -20.23
N ILE A 330 34.65 6.99 -21.28
CA ILE A 330 36.03 7.48 -21.17
C ILE A 330 36.05 8.97 -20.81
N ARG A 331 35.22 9.81 -21.44
CA ARG A 331 35.09 11.25 -21.11
C ARG A 331 34.63 11.45 -19.67
N TYR A 332 33.60 10.72 -19.22
CA TYR A 332 33.08 10.77 -17.86
C TYR A 332 34.15 10.35 -16.84
N ARG A 333 34.84 9.23 -17.06
CA ARG A 333 35.93 8.76 -16.19
C ARG A 333 37.11 9.73 -16.14
N ARG A 334 37.47 10.42 -17.23
CA ARG A 334 38.51 11.47 -17.21
C ARG A 334 38.05 12.68 -16.41
N ARG A 335 36.80 13.12 -16.56
CA ARG A 335 36.24 14.26 -15.79
C ARG A 335 36.19 13.95 -14.29
N ALA A 336 35.73 12.76 -13.90
CA ALA A 336 35.68 12.32 -12.50
C ALA A 336 37.07 12.25 -11.84
N ARG A 337 38.13 11.88 -12.59
CA ARG A 337 39.51 11.87 -12.08
C ARG A 337 40.02 13.29 -11.78
N ASN A 338 39.69 14.29 -12.58
CA ASN A 338 40.12 15.68 -12.32
C ASN A 338 39.53 16.26 -11.02
N HIS A 339 38.34 15.82 -10.59
CA HIS A 339 37.74 16.29 -9.33
C HIS A 339 38.35 15.64 -8.07
N ARG A 340 39.13 14.57 -8.19
CA ARG A 340 39.70 13.84 -7.04
C ARG A 340 41.00 14.41 -6.48
N ASN A 341 41.68 15.30 -7.19
CA ASN A 341 42.99 15.83 -6.76
C ASN A 341 42.91 17.09 -5.88
N ASN A 342 41.72 17.68 -5.68
CA ASN A 342 41.54 18.94 -4.95
C ASN A 342 40.99 18.81 -3.52
N TYR A 343 40.96 17.59 -2.93
CA TYR A 343 40.51 17.38 -1.56
C TYR A 343 41.49 16.52 -0.73
N LEU A 344 42.27 17.21 0.08
CA LEU A 344 42.89 16.76 1.34
C LEU A 344 42.51 17.80 2.42
N PRO A 345 42.60 17.50 3.73
CA PRO A 345 42.91 16.22 4.37
C PRO A 345 41.71 15.63 5.14
N ARG A 346 41.95 14.52 5.85
CA ARG A 346 40.96 13.72 6.57
C ARG A 346 41.25 13.79 8.06
N ASP A 347 40.36 14.42 8.84
CA ASP A 347 40.41 14.34 10.29
C ASP A 347 39.74 13.06 10.81
N ASN A 348 40.24 12.57 11.94
CA ASN A 348 39.82 11.32 12.54
C ASN A 348 38.62 11.56 13.45
N VAL A 349 37.49 10.93 13.15
CA VAL A 349 36.37 10.80 14.09
C VAL A 349 36.22 9.35 14.48
N GLU A 350 36.40 9.13 15.77
CA GLU A 350 36.26 7.85 16.48
C GLU A 350 34.82 7.33 16.35
N ARG A 351 34.65 6.04 16.04
CA ARG A 351 33.33 5.45 15.75
C ARG A 351 32.93 4.48 16.85
N GLU A 352 32.05 4.94 17.72
CA GLU A 352 31.39 4.14 18.75
C GLU A 352 30.52 3.04 18.10
N THR A 353 30.64 1.80 18.57
CA THR A 353 29.94 0.63 18.01
C THR A 353 28.74 0.25 18.86
N VAL A 354 27.53 0.48 18.35
CA VAL A 354 26.28 0.00 18.96
C VAL A 354 26.12 -1.50 18.70
N VAL A 355 25.90 -2.26 19.77
CA VAL A 355 25.64 -3.71 19.72
C VAL A 355 24.15 -3.95 19.49
N ILE A 356 23.81 -4.73 18.46
CA ILE A 356 22.45 -5.22 18.20
C ILE A 356 22.44 -6.74 18.43
N ASN A 357 21.43 -7.24 19.14
CA ASN A 357 21.29 -8.63 19.53
C ASN A 357 20.14 -9.26 18.72
N GLU A 358 20.41 -10.27 17.88
CA GLU A 358 19.40 -10.93 17.05
C GLU A 358 19.15 -12.38 17.46
N ASN A 359 17.88 -12.71 17.72
CA ASN A 359 17.43 -14.08 17.96
C ASN A 359 17.17 -14.79 16.62
N GLY A 360 17.87 -15.91 16.38
CA GLY A 360 17.79 -16.63 15.11
C GLY A 360 16.50 -17.42 14.90
N PHE A 361 15.97 -17.37 13.68
CA PHE A 361 14.87 -18.22 13.23
C PHE A 361 15.27 -18.96 11.93
N VAL A 362 15.08 -20.28 11.90
CA VAL A 362 15.47 -21.14 10.77
C VAL A 362 14.34 -21.19 9.74
N ARG A 363 14.65 -20.99 8.45
CA ARG A 363 13.69 -21.16 7.35
C ARG A 363 13.69 -22.59 6.83
N PRO A 364 12.52 -23.24 6.63
CA PRO A 364 12.42 -24.43 5.80
C PRO A 364 12.46 -24.07 4.30
N ASN A 365 12.87 -25.02 3.46
CA ASN A 365 13.00 -24.83 2.01
C ASN A 365 11.65 -24.59 1.33
N GLN A 366 11.56 -23.54 0.51
CA GLN A 366 10.40 -23.27 -0.36
C GLN A 366 10.67 -23.74 -1.79
N HIS A 367 9.64 -24.22 -2.47
CA HIS A 367 9.64 -24.48 -3.91
C HIS A 367 9.72 -23.16 -4.71
N PRO A 368 10.22 -23.17 -5.96
CA PRO A 368 10.35 -21.97 -6.77
C PRO A 368 8.97 -21.42 -7.16
N PHE A 369 8.57 -20.32 -6.52
CA PHE A 369 7.42 -19.50 -6.91
C PHE A 369 7.92 -18.22 -7.61
N VAL A 370 7.24 -17.82 -8.69
CA VAL A 370 7.59 -16.63 -9.47
C VAL A 370 6.93 -15.41 -8.83
N GLU A 371 7.71 -14.52 -8.22
CA GLU A 371 7.19 -13.24 -7.73
C GLU A 371 6.65 -12.42 -8.94
N PRO A 372 5.47 -11.77 -8.81
CA PRO A 372 4.85 -11.02 -9.91
C PRO A 372 5.69 -9.82 -10.38
N PHE A 373 6.64 -9.39 -9.55
CA PHE A 373 7.75 -8.53 -9.90
C PHE A 373 9.04 -9.18 -9.39
N PRO A 374 10.12 -9.30 -10.18
CA PRO A 374 11.39 -9.78 -9.65
C PRO A 374 11.94 -8.79 -8.60
N PRO A 375 12.76 -9.25 -7.64
CA PRO A 375 13.49 -8.34 -6.76
C PRO A 375 14.34 -7.40 -7.62
N LEU A 376 14.11 -6.09 -7.51
CA LEU A 376 14.63 -5.07 -8.44
C LEU A 376 16.17 -4.94 -8.45
N PHE A 377 16.89 -5.68 -7.59
CA PHE A 377 18.35 -5.75 -7.57
C PHE A 377 18.83 -7.16 -7.18
N PRO A 378 19.96 -7.65 -7.75
CA PRO A 378 20.61 -8.87 -7.28
C PRO A 378 21.18 -8.67 -5.87
N ALA A 379 21.13 -9.71 -5.05
CA ALA A 379 21.72 -9.69 -3.72
C ALA A 379 23.25 -9.50 -3.79
N LEU A 380 23.78 -8.59 -2.98
CA LEU A 380 25.21 -8.41 -2.78
C LEU A 380 25.67 -9.38 -1.69
N ASP A 381 26.43 -10.42 -2.08
CA ASP A 381 27.04 -11.36 -1.14
C ASP A 381 28.02 -10.63 -0.20
N LEU A 382 27.74 -10.70 1.11
CA LEU A 382 28.66 -10.26 2.16
C LEU A 382 29.29 -11.49 2.86
N PRO A 383 30.59 -11.43 3.20
CA PRO A 383 31.33 -12.62 3.62
C PRO A 383 30.96 -13.12 5.03
N ASN A 384 30.90 -14.45 5.12
CA ASN A 384 30.54 -15.28 6.27
C ASN A 384 31.43 -15.08 7.51
N SER A 385 30.86 -14.65 8.64
CA SER A 385 31.57 -14.39 9.91
C SER A 385 31.48 -15.56 10.92
N SER A 386 31.82 -16.77 10.50
CA SER A 386 31.77 -18.00 11.32
C SER A 386 33.01 -18.26 12.18
N LYS A 387 33.58 -17.21 12.80
CA LYS A 387 34.68 -17.31 13.78
C LYS A 387 34.54 -16.29 14.91
N LEU A 388 33.65 -16.57 15.87
CA LEU A 388 33.66 -16.06 17.26
C LEU A 388 32.58 -16.76 18.11
N ARG A 389 32.50 -18.09 18.01
CA ARG A 389 31.60 -18.94 18.81
C ARG A 389 32.42 -20.06 19.42
N ASN A 390 32.98 -19.82 20.60
CA ASN A 390 33.45 -20.81 21.59
C ASN A 390 34.13 -20.09 22.77
N GLU A 391 33.34 -19.59 23.72
CA GLU A 391 33.70 -19.51 25.14
C GLU A 391 32.44 -19.22 25.98
N PHE A 392 32.48 -19.57 27.27
CA PHE A 392 31.40 -19.50 28.26
C PHE A 392 30.21 -20.46 28.08
N GLN A 393 30.47 -21.73 28.42
CA GLN A 393 29.51 -22.59 29.13
C GLN A 393 29.93 -22.72 30.61
N HIS A 394 29.00 -23.21 31.46
CA HIS A 394 29.06 -23.28 32.94
C HIS A 394 28.79 -21.92 33.63
N THR A 395 28.02 -21.81 34.72
CA THR A 395 27.67 -22.79 35.77
C THR A 395 26.18 -22.82 36.18
N SER A 396 25.77 -23.92 36.83
CA SER A 396 24.42 -24.25 37.31
C SER A 396 24.00 -23.56 38.62
N ALA A 397 22.68 -23.47 38.91
CA ALA A 397 22.02 -24.08 40.11
C ALA A 397 20.54 -23.68 40.30
N THR A 398 19.69 -24.67 40.62
CA THR A 398 18.38 -24.57 41.32
C THR A 398 18.57 -25.05 42.77
N PRO A 399 17.66 -24.85 43.77
CA PRO A 399 16.22 -25.13 43.77
C PRO A 399 15.39 -23.89 44.26
N ALA A 400 14.13 -23.90 44.74
CA ALA A 400 13.22 -24.98 45.17
C ALA A 400 11.72 -24.63 44.98
N ALA A 401 10.84 -25.45 45.55
CA ALA A 401 9.37 -25.40 45.47
C ALA A 401 8.67 -24.61 46.60
N VAL A 402 7.45 -24.12 46.34
CA VAL A 402 6.41 -23.83 47.34
C VAL A 402 5.06 -24.39 46.85
N VAL A 403 4.20 -24.78 47.80
CA VAL A 403 3.06 -25.70 47.67
C VAL A 403 1.76 -25.01 47.26
N HIS A 404 0.91 -25.73 46.51
CA HIS A 404 -0.51 -25.42 46.27
C HIS A 404 -1.42 -26.22 47.21
N ASP A 405 -2.55 -25.66 47.62
CA ASP A 405 -3.70 -26.40 48.18
C ASP A 405 -5.05 -25.71 47.82
N PRO A 406 -6.22 -26.37 47.99
CA PRO A 406 -7.38 -26.25 47.08
C PRO A 406 -8.57 -25.39 47.59
N PRO A 407 -9.63 -25.16 46.78
CA PRO A 407 -10.69 -24.20 47.11
C PRO A 407 -11.82 -24.76 48.00
N GLN A 408 -12.49 -23.87 48.75
CA GLN A 408 -13.69 -24.18 49.54
C GLN A 408 -15.02 -23.97 48.77
N PRO A 409 -16.06 -24.78 49.05
CA PRO A 409 -17.40 -24.68 48.44
C PRO A 409 -18.32 -23.64 49.12
N PRO A 410 -19.48 -23.27 48.52
CA PRO A 410 -20.18 -22.03 48.83
C PRO A 410 -21.21 -22.11 49.97
N SER A 411 -21.42 -20.98 50.64
CA SER A 411 -22.52 -20.78 51.61
C SER A 411 -23.74 -20.13 50.94
N SER A 412 -24.91 -20.72 51.11
CA SER A 412 -26.20 -20.26 50.58
C SER A 412 -26.85 -19.16 51.44
N ARG A 413 -27.54 -18.20 50.80
CA ARG A 413 -28.56 -17.34 51.42
C ARG A 413 -29.72 -17.07 50.44
N PRO A 414 -30.95 -16.80 50.97
CA PRO A 414 -32.20 -16.80 50.19
C PRO A 414 -32.49 -15.46 49.48
N PRO A 415 -33.47 -15.42 48.55
CA PRO A 415 -33.67 -14.28 47.66
C PRO A 415 -34.36 -13.10 48.37
N THR A 416 -34.01 -11.88 47.95
CA THR A 416 -34.75 -10.65 48.26
C THR A 416 -35.25 -10.04 46.96
N SER A 417 -36.53 -9.63 46.94
CA SER A 417 -37.24 -9.11 45.76
C SER A 417 -36.66 -7.78 45.25
N PRO A 418 -36.86 -7.44 43.96
CA PRO A 418 -36.26 -6.25 43.35
C PRO A 418 -36.97 -4.95 43.73
N PRO A 419 -36.25 -3.84 43.97
CA PRO A 419 -36.79 -2.49 43.89
C PRO A 419 -36.90 -2.02 42.42
N ALA A 420 -37.67 -0.95 42.21
CA ALA A 420 -38.14 -0.52 40.90
C ALA A 420 -37.07 0.10 39.99
N THR A 421 -37.38 0.11 38.69
CA THR A 421 -36.68 0.81 37.62
C THR A 421 -36.54 2.31 37.92
N GLU A 422 -35.30 2.80 38.02
CA GLU A 422 -35.00 4.23 37.85
C GLU A 422 -34.28 4.47 36.52
N GLU A 423 -34.79 5.46 35.79
CA GLU A 423 -34.41 5.84 34.43
C GLU A 423 -33.35 6.95 34.48
N PRO A 424 -32.21 6.83 33.77
CA PRO A 424 -31.14 7.81 33.88
C PRO A 424 -31.47 9.13 33.16
N GLN A 425 -31.83 10.16 33.91
CA GLN A 425 -31.99 11.55 33.44
C GLN A 425 -30.66 12.21 32.99
N ALA A 426 -29.99 11.64 31.98
CA ALA A 426 -28.76 12.17 31.41
C ALA A 426 -28.98 13.03 30.14
N GLU A 427 -30.06 12.81 29.38
CA GLU A 427 -30.26 13.51 28.09
C GLU A 427 -30.78 14.95 28.21
N HIS A 428 -31.46 15.30 29.31
CA HIS A 428 -32.24 16.55 29.34
C HIS A 428 -31.41 17.84 29.53
N ARG A 429 -30.09 17.73 29.80
CA ARG A 429 -29.20 18.88 30.04
C ARG A 429 -28.37 19.30 28.82
N ALA A 430 -28.26 18.47 27.79
CA ALA A 430 -27.48 18.77 26.57
C ALA A 430 -28.20 19.73 25.60
N ARG A 431 -29.53 19.81 25.63
CA ARG A 431 -30.34 20.62 24.68
C ARG A 431 -30.44 22.12 25.01
N SER A 432 -29.85 22.59 26.12
CA SER A 432 -30.01 23.99 26.57
C SER A 432 -28.86 24.95 26.17
N ILE A 433 -27.78 24.47 25.54
CA ILE A 433 -26.57 25.28 25.27
C ILE A 433 -26.39 25.59 23.76
N LEU A 434 -27.13 24.91 22.88
CA LEU A 434 -26.96 24.98 21.42
C LEU A 434 -27.94 25.93 20.69
N SER A 435 -28.66 26.80 21.40
CA SER A 435 -29.75 27.61 20.83
C SER A 435 -29.45 29.10 20.60
N HIS A 436 -28.21 29.57 20.81
CA HIS A 436 -27.86 30.99 20.63
C HIS A 436 -26.63 31.19 19.71
N SER A 437 -26.75 32.16 18.80
CA SER A 437 -25.78 32.66 17.83
C SER A 437 -25.33 31.72 16.69
N ILE A 438 -26.11 31.72 15.59
CA ILE A 438 -25.60 31.51 14.23
C ILE A 438 -25.81 32.83 13.45
N PRO A 439 -24.75 33.53 13.02
CA PRO A 439 -24.86 34.59 12.02
C PRO A 439 -25.09 33.98 10.64
N SER A 440 -26.20 34.34 9.99
CA SER A 440 -26.50 33.91 8.63
C SER A 440 -25.68 34.72 7.61
N SER A 441 -24.64 34.11 7.04
CA SER A 441 -24.20 34.30 5.63
C SER A 441 -22.94 33.50 5.33
N ALA A 442 -23.03 32.57 4.36
CA ALA A 442 -21.89 31.96 3.69
C ALA A 442 -22.13 32.02 2.16
N PRO A 443 -21.09 32.11 1.31
CA PRO A 443 -21.27 32.47 -0.10
C PRO A 443 -21.80 31.34 -0.98
N PRO A 444 -22.55 31.65 -2.07
CA PRO A 444 -23.11 30.65 -2.97
C PRO A 444 -22.10 30.23 -4.07
N GLU A 445 -21.19 29.30 -3.78
CA GLU A 445 -20.25 28.79 -4.80
C GLU A 445 -19.95 27.28 -4.77
N TYR A 446 -20.69 26.48 -3.98
CA TYR A 446 -20.53 25.01 -3.92
C TYR A 446 -21.87 24.25 -3.96
N GLN A 447 -22.68 24.49 -5.00
CA GLN A 447 -23.86 23.67 -5.32
C GLN A 447 -23.97 23.36 -6.83
N THR A 448 -23.16 22.42 -7.30
CA THR A 448 -23.23 21.61 -8.54
C THR A 448 -21.94 20.77 -8.56
N VAL A 449 -21.87 19.49 -8.93
CA VAL A 449 -22.71 18.64 -9.79
C VAL A 449 -22.80 17.22 -9.20
N VAL A 450 -24.02 16.68 -9.05
CA VAL A 450 -24.29 15.23 -9.17
C VAL A 450 -25.64 15.09 -9.86
N SER A 451 -25.67 14.45 -11.02
CA SER A 451 -26.86 14.09 -11.81
C SER A 451 -26.50 12.90 -12.70
#